data_AF-A0A1V3WBM2-F1
#
_entry.id   AF-A0A1V3WBM2-F1
#
_cell.length_a   1.000
_cell.length_b   1.000
_cell.length_c   1.000
_cell.angle_alpha   90.00
_cell.angle_beta   90.00
_cell.angle_gamma   90.00
#
_symmetry.space_group_name_H-M   'P 1'
#
loop_
_entity.id
_entity.type
_entity.pdbx_description
1 polymer ?
#
loop_
_entity_poly.entity_id
_entity_poly.type
_entity_poly.pdbx_seq_one_letter_code
_entity_poly.pdbx_strand_id
1 'polypeptide(L)' 'MNLLAELLPPLSHKPRVRERVVSMFQSRLNAASERLEKLLSDHGGDTAAMLRSGRAAAQ' A
#
# COMPACT_ATOMS: atom_id res chain seq x y z
N MET A 1 4.05 -0.81 18.94
CA MET A 1 3.26 -2.07 18.89
C MET A 1 3.34 -2.61 17.47
N ASN A 2 3.82 -3.84 17.28
CA ASN A 2 3.99 -4.44 15.96
C ASN A 2 2.90 -5.50 15.76
N LEU A 3 1.76 -5.09 15.21
CA LEU A 3 0.57 -5.92 15.02
C LEU A 3 0.88 -7.22 14.26
N LEU A 4 1.83 -7.19 13.32
CA LEU A 4 2.27 -8.38 12.59
C LEU A 4 2.97 -9.40 13.49
N ALA A 5 3.70 -8.94 14.51
CA ALA A 5 4.33 -9.81 15.48
C ALA A 5 3.30 -10.45 16.44
N GLU A 6 2.13 -9.84 16.62
CA GLU A 6 1.03 -10.34 17.45
C GLU A 6 0.14 -11.35 16.70
N LEU A 7 0.04 -11.24 15.37
CA LEU A 7 -0.77 -12.12 14.51
C LEU A 7 -0.05 -13.38 14.04
N LEU A 8 1.28 -13.42 14.10
CA LEU A 8 2.03 -14.61 13.74
C LEU A 8 1.92 -15.64 14.87
N PRO A 9 1.67 -16.93 14.56
CA PRO A 9 1.84 -17.99 15.54
C PRO A 9 3.22 -17.83 16.18
N PRO A 10 3.39 -18.08 17.49
CA PRO A 10 4.69 -17.97 18.11
C PRO A 10 5.65 -18.88 17.33
N LEU A 11 6.54 -18.26 16.56
CA LEU A 11 7.67 -18.93 15.90
C LEU A 11 8.64 -19.30 17.03
N SER A 12 8.20 -20.25 17.86
CA SER A 12 8.55 -20.44 19.27
C SER A 12 10.02 -20.81 19.48
N HIS A 13 10.77 -21.11 18.41
CA HIS A 13 12.12 -21.65 18.54
C HIS A 13 13.21 -20.83 17.83
N LYS A 14 12.88 -19.76 17.09
CA LYS A 14 13.86 -18.99 16.28
C LYS A 14 13.52 -17.49 16.18
N PRO A 15 13.98 -16.64 17.12
CA PRO A 15 13.68 -15.19 17.11
C PRO A 15 14.11 -14.47 15.83
N ARG A 16 15.26 -14.85 15.24
CA ARG A 16 15.74 -14.31 13.96
C ARG A 16 14.80 -14.58 12.78
N VAL A 17 14.10 -15.73 12.79
CA VAL A 17 13.14 -16.08 11.74
C VAL A 17 11.89 -15.22 11.89
N ARG A 18 11.44 -14.97 13.13
CA ARG A 18 10.31 -14.06 13.39
C ARG A 18 10.59 -12.67 12.85
N GLU A 19 11.73 -12.09 13.20
CA GLU A 19 12.14 -10.76 12.72
C GLU A 19 12.18 -10.68 11.20
N ARG A 20 12.72 -11.72 10.55
CA ARG A 20 12.82 -11.77 9.09
C ARG A 20 11.45 -11.89 8.41
N VAL A 21 10.55 -12.73 8.94
CA VAL A 21 9.19 -12.87 8.41
C VAL A 21 8.41 -11.57 8.57
N VAL A 22 8.48 -10.94 9.73
CA VAL A 22 7.85 -9.64 9.99
C VAL A 22 8.39 -8.58 9.04
N SER A 23 9.71 -8.48 8.87
CA SER A 23 10.34 -7.53 7.96
C SER A 23 9.90 -7.75 6.50
N MET A 24 9.89 -9.00 6.02
CA MET A 24 9.43 -9.33 4.67
C MET A 24 7.95 -8.99 4.46
N PHE A 25 7.11 -9.29 5.45
CA PHE A 25 5.68 -9.01 5.37
C PHE A 25 5.42 -7.51 5.36
N GLN A 26 6.09 -6.76 6.25
CA GLN A 26 5.99 -5.31 6.33
C GLN A 26 6.46 -4.64 5.02
N SER A 27 7.56 -5.11 4.44
CA SER A 27 8.05 -4.62 3.14
C SER A 27 7.03 -4.83 2.01
N ARG A 28 6.40 -6.02 1.96
CA ARG A 28 5.35 -6.31 0.97
C ARG A 28 4.09 -5.46 1.17
N LEU A 29 3.70 -5.25 2.43
CA LEU A 29 2.54 -4.44 2.77
C LEU A 29 2.77 -2.97 2.36
N ASN A 30 3.94 -2.40 2.69
CA ASN A 30 4.28 -1.04 2.29
C ASN A 30 4.28 -0.88 0.75
N ALA A 31 4.89 -1.83 0.03
CA ALA A 31 4.90 -1.80 -1.44
C ALA A 31 3.49 -1.92 -2.05
N ALA A 32 2.59 -2.68 -1.43
CA ALA A 32 1.20 -2.75 -1.86
C ALA A 32 0.45 -1.44 -1.60
N SER A 33 0.66 -0.82 -0.43
CA SER A 33 0.09 0.49 -0.10
C SER A 33 0.55 1.58 -1.07
N GLU A 34 1.86 1.67 -1.34
CA GLU A 34 2.42 2.66 -2.29
C GLU A 34 1.83 2.51 -3.70
N ARG A 35 1.65 1.26 -4.17
CA ARG A 35 1.02 1.00 -5.47
C ARG A 35 -0.45 1.40 -5.48
N LEU A 36 -1.17 1.14 -4.40
CA LEU A 36 -2.57 1.54 -4.27
C LEU A 36 -2.71 3.06 -4.23
N GLU A 37 -1.89 3.75 -3.44
CA GLU A 37 -1.85 5.22 -3.38
C GLU A 37 -1.57 5.80 -4.76
N LYS A 38 -0.58 5.26 -5.49
CA LYS A 38 -0.29 5.68 -6.86
C LYS A 38 -1.49 5.49 -7.78
N LEU A 39 -2.14 4.32 -7.76
CA LEU A 39 -3.31 4.06 -8.60
C LEU A 39 -4.47 5.02 -8.27
N LEU A 40 -4.70 5.32 -6.99
CA LEU A 40 -5.72 6.28 -6.57
C LEU A 40 -5.37 7.70 -7.01
N SER A 41 -4.10 8.10 -6.92
CA SER A 41 -3.62 9.40 -7.42
C SER A 41 -3.75 9.52 -8.94
N ASP A 42 -3.36 8.49 -9.69
CA ASP A 42 -3.47 8.44 -11.15
C ASP A 42 -4.95 8.53 -11.56
N HIS A 43 -5.83 7.76 -10.92
CA HIS A 43 -7.26 7.78 -11.20
C HIS A 43 -7.93 9.12 -10.83
N GLY A 44 -7.53 9.73 -9.71
CA GLY A 44 -7.97 11.06 -9.32
C GLY A 44 -7.50 12.15 -10.30
N GLY A 45 -6.28 12.00 -10.83
CA GLY A 45 -5.71 12.84 -11.88
C GLY A 45 -6.47 12.74 -13.20
N ASP A 46 -6.80 11.52 -13.63
CA ASP A 46 -7.58 11.25 -14.84
C ASP A 46 -9.01 11.81 -14.73
N THR A 47 -9.65 11.61 -13.57
CA THR A 47 -10.99 12.16 -13.31
C THR A 47 -10.98 13.69 -13.35
N ALA A 48 -9.98 14.32 -12.73
CA ALA A 48 -9.82 15.77 -12.77
C ALA A 48 -9.48 16.29 -14.17
N ALA A 49 -8.70 15.55 -14.96
CA ALA A 49 -8.40 15.89 -16.35
C ALA A 49 -9.65 15.80 -17.23
N MET A 50 -10.47 14.77 -17.07
CA MET A 50 -11.72 14.57 -17.80
C MET A 50 -12.74 15.69 -17.52
N LEU A 51 -12.85 16.14 -16.27
CA LEU A 51 -13.71 17.28 -15.90
C LEU A 51 -13.21 18.60 -16.51
N ARG A 52 -11.88 18.80 -16.60
CA ARG A 52 -11.30 20.00 -17.25
C ARG A 52 -11.51 20.00 -18.75
N SER A 53 -11.35 18.85 -19.42
CA SER A 53 -11.55 18.75 -20.88
C SER A 53 -13.01 18.92 -21.28
N GLY A 54 -13.95 18.40 -20.49
CA GLY A 54 -15.40 18.60 -20.72
C GLY A 54 -15.84 20.06 -20.57
N ARG A 55 -15.15 20.85 -19.73
CA ARG A 55 -15.45 22.28 -19.53
C ARG A 55 -14.88 23.19 -20.63
N ALA A 56 -13.78 22.79 -21.27
CA ALA A 56 -13.16 23.54 -22.37
C ALA A 56 -13.90 23.42 -23.70
N ALA A 57 -14.63 22.32 -23.93
CA ALA A 57 -15.40 22.11 -25.15
C ALA A 57 -16.77 22.83 -25.18
N ALA A 58 -17.17 23.47 -24.08
CA ALA A 58 -18.45 24.17 -23.92
C ALA A 58 -18.31 25.71 -23.95
N GLN A 59 -17.16 26.24 -24.39
CA GLN A 59 -16.90 27.67 -24.58
C GLN A 59 -16.79 28.03 -26.06
#